data_AF-A0A2G5UHK6-F1
#
_entry.id   AF-A0A2G5UHK6-F1
#
_cell.length_a   1.000
_cell.length_b   1.000
_cell.length_c   1.000
_cell.angle_alpha   90.00
_cell.angle_beta   90.00
_cell.angle_gamma   90.00
#
_symmetry.space_group_name_H-M   'P 1'
#
loop_
_entity.id
_entity.type
_entity.pdbx_description
1 polymer ?
#
loop_
_entity_poly.entity_id
_entity_poly.type
_entity_poly.pdbx_seq_one_letter_code
_entity_poly.pdbx_strand_id
1 'polypeptide(L)'
;MKLFKLRAVPCSEGNPNITCCGFTAYDVTQKVIVVSFRGSSGTDQSEQLNNGFINEGIQWYPDVNGNIFKVIYDSFMFLWNGGMQQDLRSLKYKYPGFELWINGHSLGGMLSWVASSYLVTSGLYKP
;
A
#
# COMPACT_ATOMS: atom_id res chain seq x y z
N MET A 1 19.27 2.64 -7.12
CA MET A 1 17.83 2.91 -6.91
C MET A 1 17.48 4.36 -7.21
N LYS A 2 16.38 4.62 -7.93
CA LYS A 2 15.84 5.95 -8.26
C LYS A 2 14.38 6.05 -7.80
N LEU A 3 14.04 7.11 -7.08
CA LEU A 3 12.66 7.43 -6.73
C LEU A 3 11.86 7.74 -8.00
N PHE A 4 10.69 7.12 -8.17
CA PHE A 4 9.75 7.48 -9.23
C PHE A 4 8.76 8.51 -8.70
N LYS A 5 8.06 8.18 -7.61
CA LYS A 5 7.08 9.10 -7.01
C LYS A 5 6.82 8.79 -5.55
N LEU A 6 6.76 9.85 -4.74
CA LEU A 6 6.20 9.83 -3.39
C LEU A 6 4.71 10.12 -3.47
N ARG A 7 3.90 9.34 -2.74
CA ARG A 7 2.46 9.55 -2.58
C ARG A 7 2.17 9.79 -1.10
N ALA A 8 1.51 10.89 -0.82
CA ALA A 8 0.92 11.21 0.47
C ALA A 8 -0.53 11.57 0.21
N VAL A 9 -1.46 10.83 0.83
CA VAL A 9 -2.90 10.99 0.61
C VAL A 9 -3.62 11.03 1.95
N PRO A 10 -4.70 11.82 2.08
CA PRO A 10 -5.60 11.69 3.22
C PRO A 10 -6.12 10.24 3.27
N CYS A 11 -6.02 9.59 4.43
CA CYS A 11 -6.54 8.23 4.62
C CYS A 11 -7.44 8.10 5.85
N SER A 12 -8.09 9.20 6.19
CA SER A 12 -9.23 9.26 7.09
C SER A 12 -10.26 10.17 6.46
N GLU A 13 -11.52 9.75 6.45
CA GLU A 13 -12.60 10.67 6.12
C GLU A 13 -12.64 11.79 7.17
N GLY A 14 -12.72 13.04 6.71
CA GLY A 14 -12.91 14.21 7.57
C GLY A 14 -11.70 14.66 8.42
N ASN A 15 -10.58 13.93 8.45
CA ASN A 15 -9.40 14.34 9.22
C ASN A 15 -8.17 14.55 8.32
N PRO A 16 -7.80 15.82 8.01
CA PRO A 16 -6.66 16.12 7.15
C PRO A 16 -5.29 15.84 7.78
N ASN A 17 -5.22 15.66 9.10
CA ASN A 17 -3.97 15.34 9.79
C ASN A 17 -3.53 13.88 9.55
N ILE A 18 -4.47 13.01 9.17
CA ILE A 18 -4.19 11.60 8.94
C ILE A 18 -3.86 11.37 7.46
N THR A 19 -2.57 11.21 7.20
CA THR A 19 -2.04 10.93 5.88
C THR A 19 -1.40 9.54 5.82
N CYS A 20 -1.72 8.80 4.77
CA CYS A 20 -1.03 7.57 4.42
C CYS A 20 0.02 7.91 3.36
N CYS A 21 1.22 7.35 3.55
CA CYS A 21 2.36 7.67 2.70
C CYS A 21 3.03 6.39 2.19
N GLY A 22 3.51 6.46 0.96
CA GLY A 22 4.34 5.44 0.36
C GLY A 22 5.02 5.97 -0.89
N PHE A 23 5.93 5.20 -1.45
CA PHE A 23 6.61 5.57 -2.68
C PHE A 23 6.74 4.40 -3.63
N THR A 24 6.91 4.76 -4.91
CA THR A 24 7.38 3.86 -5.94
C THR A 24 8.79 4.27 -6.37
N ALA A 25 9.64 3.29 -6.62
CA ALA A 25 11.02 3.48 -7.07
C ALA A 25 11.40 2.36 -8.03
N TYR A 26 12.56 2.49 -8.68
CA TYR A 26 13.10 1.45 -9.53
C TYR A 26 14.63 1.43 -9.48
N ASP A 27 15.23 0.28 -9.74
CA ASP A 27 16.66 0.10 -9.89
C ASP A 27 16.92 -0.72 -11.15
N VAL A 28 17.54 -0.08 -12.14
CA VAL A 28 17.83 -0.73 -13.43
C VAL A 28 19.00 -1.70 -13.35
N THR A 29 19.91 -1.53 -12.40
CA THR A 29 21.06 -2.43 -12.20
C THR A 29 20.57 -3.75 -11.60
N GLN A 30 19.69 -3.68 -10.62
CA GLN A 30 19.07 -4.84 -9.97
C GLN A 30 17.82 -5.36 -10.70
N LYS A 31 17.35 -4.65 -11.74
CA LYS A 31 16.11 -4.96 -12.47
C LYS A 31 14.88 -5.12 -11.57
N VAL A 32 14.68 -4.15 -10.68
CA VAL A 32 13.59 -4.17 -9.70
C VAL A 32 12.78 -2.87 -9.72
N ILE A 33 11.46 -3.01 -9.54
CA ILE A 33 10.53 -1.95 -9.16
C ILE A 33 10.23 -2.14 -7.66
N VAL A 34 10.24 -1.04 -6.90
CA VAL A 34 9.97 -1.06 -5.47
C VAL A 34 8.70 -0.29 -5.19
N VAL A 35 7.82 -0.88 -4.38
CA VAL A 35 6.67 -0.20 -3.75
C VAL A 35 6.92 -0.27 -2.25
N SER A 36 6.98 0.87 -1.58
CA SER A 36 7.22 0.90 -0.14
C SER A 36 6.20 1.77 0.58
N PHE A 37 5.77 1.31 1.74
CA PHE A 37 4.75 1.96 2.55
C PHE A 37 5.33 2.44 3.87
N ARG A 38 4.98 3.66 4.27
CA ARG A 38 5.36 4.24 5.56
C ARG A 38 4.53 3.57 6.68
N GLY A 39 5.13 3.44 7.85
CA GLY A 39 4.42 3.18 9.10
C GLY A 39 3.45 4.30 9.49
N SER A 40 2.78 4.10 10.62
CA SER A 40 1.94 5.13 11.23
C SER A 40 2.78 6.36 11.61
N SER A 41 2.15 7.54 11.58
CA SER A 41 2.78 8.81 11.90
C SER A 41 1.84 9.67 12.71
N GLY A 42 2.32 10.16 13.86
CA GLY A 42 1.54 11.00 14.75
C GLY A 42 0.53 10.23 15.60
N THR A 43 -0.03 10.93 16.57
CA THR A 43 -1.03 10.40 17.51
C THR A 43 -2.36 10.14 16.81
N ASP A 44 -2.82 11.04 15.95
CA ASP A 44 -4.13 10.95 15.28
C ASP A 44 -4.25 9.67 14.43
N GLN A 45 -3.21 9.32 13.66
CA GLN A 45 -3.22 8.10 12.86
C GLN A 45 -3.10 6.85 13.75
N SER A 46 -2.37 6.93 14.87
CA SER A 46 -2.25 5.80 15.79
C SER A 46 -3.58 5.52 16.50
N GLU A 47 -4.29 6.57 16.92
CA GLU A 47 -5.62 6.50 17.51
C GLU A 47 -6.65 5.99 16.49
N GLN A 48 -6.61 6.50 15.25
CA GLN A 48 -7.47 6.01 14.16
C GLN A 48 -7.28 4.51 13.93
N LEU A 49 -6.04 4.02 13.88
CA LEU A 49 -5.78 2.59 13.73
C LEU A 49 -6.33 1.79 14.89
N ASN A 50 -6.10 2.23 16.13
CA ASN A 50 -6.62 1.57 17.32
C ASN A 50 -8.16 1.53 17.32
N ASN A 51 -8.80 2.66 17.02
CA ASN A 51 -10.25 2.75 16.91
C ASN A 51 -10.79 1.87 15.77
N GLY A 52 -10.10 1.82 14.63
CA GLY A 52 -10.47 0.94 13.52
C GLY A 52 -10.37 -0.53 13.89
N PHE A 53 -9.32 -0.93 14.60
CA PHE A 53 -9.19 -2.32 15.08
C PHE A 53 -10.30 -2.71 16.06
N ILE A 54 -10.68 -1.81 16.97
CA ILE A 54 -11.69 -2.08 18.01
C ILE A 54 -13.11 -2.00 17.46
N ASN A 55 -13.42 -0.95 16.69
CA ASN A 55 -14.79 -0.59 16.34
C ASN A 55 -15.20 -1.04 14.94
N GLU A 56 -14.28 -1.10 13.98
CA GLU A 56 -14.58 -1.54 12.60
C GLU A 56 -14.29 -3.04 12.40
N GLY A 57 -13.30 -3.58 13.12
CA GLY A 57 -13.00 -5.00 13.14
C GLY A 57 -12.52 -5.57 11.81
N ILE A 58 -12.86 -6.85 11.57
CA ILE A 58 -12.47 -7.60 10.37
C ILE A 58 -13.60 -7.62 9.34
N GLN A 59 -13.23 -7.52 8.07
CA GLN A 59 -14.11 -7.72 6.92
C GLN A 59 -13.69 -8.94 6.10
N TRP A 60 -14.65 -9.52 5.38
CA TRP A 60 -14.37 -10.59 4.43
C TRP A 60 -13.57 -10.06 3.24
N TYR A 61 -12.49 -10.73 2.89
CA TYR A 61 -11.62 -10.44 1.76
C TYR A 61 -11.68 -11.63 0.77
N PRO A 62 -12.61 -11.59 -0.19
CA PRO A 62 -12.92 -12.74 -1.04
C PRO A 62 -11.76 -13.14 -1.95
N ASP A 63 -10.98 -12.19 -2.46
CA ASP A 63 -9.91 -12.44 -3.42
C ASP A 63 -8.79 -13.32 -2.85
N VAL A 64 -8.62 -13.31 -1.53
CA VAL A 64 -7.68 -14.18 -0.79
C VAL A 64 -8.38 -15.29 -0.01
N ASN A 65 -9.71 -15.41 -0.16
CA ASN A 65 -10.56 -16.32 0.62
C ASN A 65 -10.29 -16.24 2.13
N GLY A 66 -10.24 -15.03 2.67
CA GLY A 66 -9.85 -14.78 4.06
C GLY A 66 -10.48 -13.53 4.66
N ASN A 67 -10.00 -13.12 5.82
CA ASN A 67 -10.46 -11.90 6.50
C ASN A 67 -9.31 -10.91 6.67
N ILE A 68 -9.64 -9.62 6.71
CA ILE A 68 -8.69 -8.54 6.90
C ILE A 68 -9.27 -7.46 7.80
N PHE A 69 -8.46 -6.80 8.61
CA PHE A 69 -8.90 -5.60 9.32
C PHE A 69 -9.32 -4.51 8.33
N LYS A 70 -10.55 -3.99 8.51
CA LYS A 70 -11.14 -3.02 7.59
C LYS A 70 -10.25 -1.79 7.42
N VAL A 71 -9.81 -1.21 8.54
CA VAL A 71 -8.93 -0.03 8.56
C VAL A 71 -7.63 -0.22 7.76
N ILE A 72 -7.06 -1.43 7.72
CA ILE A 72 -5.83 -1.73 6.99
C ILE A 72 -6.09 -1.82 5.48
N TYR A 73 -7.17 -2.49 5.09
CA TYR A 73 -7.58 -2.57 3.70
C TYR A 73 -7.91 -1.18 3.14
N ASP A 74 -8.70 -0.39 3.86
CA ASP A 74 -9.11 0.94 3.43
C ASP A 74 -7.90 1.88 3.33
N SER A 75 -6.99 1.84 4.30
CA SER A 75 -5.72 2.60 4.25
C SER A 75 -4.89 2.27 3.01
N PHE A 76 -4.81 0.99 2.62
CA PHE A 76 -4.17 0.58 1.37
C PHE A 76 -4.91 1.14 0.15
N MET A 77 -6.25 1.01 0.11
CA MET A 77 -7.06 1.47 -1.02
C MET A 77 -6.97 2.98 -1.22
N PHE A 78 -6.85 3.79 -0.16
CA PHE A 78 -6.59 5.22 -0.29
C PHE A 78 -5.30 5.51 -1.04
N LEU A 79 -4.19 4.84 -0.71
CA LEU A 79 -2.91 5.00 -1.41
C LEU A 79 -2.96 4.46 -2.85
N TRP A 80 -3.58 3.29 -3.01
CA TRP A 80 -3.71 2.63 -4.30
C TRP A 80 -4.48 3.49 -5.31
N ASN A 81 -5.66 3.96 -4.90
CA ASN A 81 -6.52 4.85 -5.68
C ASN A 81 -5.96 6.27 -5.77
N GLY A 82 -5.15 6.69 -4.79
CA GLY A 82 -4.38 7.94 -4.77
C GLY A 82 -3.29 8.08 -5.83
N GLY A 83 -3.20 7.10 -6.74
CA GLY A 83 -2.34 7.12 -7.91
C GLY A 83 -1.16 6.16 -7.84
N MET A 84 -0.99 5.41 -6.75
CA MET A 84 0.06 4.39 -6.66
C MET A 84 -0.16 3.25 -7.67
N GLN A 85 -1.42 2.90 -7.97
CA GLN A 85 -1.75 1.97 -9.06
C GLN A 85 -1.15 2.43 -10.40
N GLN A 86 -1.34 3.71 -10.72
CA GLN A 86 -0.88 4.28 -11.98
C GLN A 86 0.65 4.33 -12.05
N ASP A 87 1.30 4.64 -10.93
CA ASP A 87 2.75 4.66 -10.84
C ASP A 87 3.34 3.27 -11.14
N LEU A 88 2.80 2.23 -10.48
CA LEU A 88 3.26 0.86 -10.69
C LEU A 88 3.05 0.39 -12.14
N ARG A 89 1.87 0.67 -12.73
CA ARG A 89 1.58 0.32 -14.13
C ARG A 89 2.52 1.04 -15.10
N SER A 90 2.83 2.31 -14.85
CA SER A 90 3.75 3.09 -15.67
C SER A 90 5.16 2.53 -15.62
N LEU A 91 5.65 2.16 -14.42
CA LEU A 91 6.95 1.52 -14.25
C LEU A 91 6.99 0.13 -14.89
N LYS A 92 5.96 -0.68 -14.70
CA LYS A 92 5.86 -2.02 -15.31
C LYS A 92 5.89 -1.98 -16.82
N TYR A 93 5.19 -1.01 -17.43
CA TYR A 93 5.24 -0.80 -18.88
C TYR A 93 6.62 -0.35 -19.36
N LYS A 94 7.25 0.57 -18.63
CA LYS A 94 8.57 1.11 -18.98
C LYS A 94 9.71 0.10 -18.80
N TYR A 95 9.58 -0.77 -17.81
CA TYR A 95 10.60 -1.75 -17.42
C TYR A 95 9.99 -3.17 -17.37
N PRO A 96 9.63 -3.74 -18.53
CA PRO A 96 9.03 -5.07 -18.59
C PRO A 96 10.00 -6.12 -18.05
N GLY A 97 9.47 -7.07 -17.26
CA GLY A 97 10.25 -8.16 -16.68
C GLY A 97 11.06 -7.80 -15.43
N PHE A 98 10.97 -6.56 -14.93
CA PHE A 98 11.55 -6.23 -13.63
C PHE A 98 10.80 -6.94 -12.50
N GLU A 99 11.55 -7.39 -11.50
CA GLU A 99 10.97 -7.90 -10.25
C GLU A 99 10.21 -6.78 -9.52
N LEU A 100 9.26 -7.18 -8.67
CA LEU A 100 8.55 -6.24 -7.80
C LEU A 100 8.87 -6.56 -6.35
N TRP A 101 9.49 -5.61 -5.66
CA TRP A 101 9.72 -5.70 -4.22
C TRP A 101 8.74 -4.79 -3.49
N ILE A 102 8.02 -5.38 -2.54
CA ILE A 102 7.00 -4.69 -1.74
C ILE A 102 7.43 -4.76 -0.28
N ASN A 103 7.57 -3.61 0.38
CA ASN A 103 8.06 -3.56 1.76
C ASN A 103 7.51 -2.38 2.57
N GLY A 104 7.63 -2.49 3.89
CA GLY A 104 7.24 -1.45 4.81
C GLY A 104 7.41 -1.92 6.25
N HIS A 105 7.41 -0.99 7.19
CA HIS A 105 7.57 -1.25 8.61
C HIS A 105 6.30 -0.83 9.38
N SER A 106 5.94 -1.54 10.45
CA SER A 106 4.74 -1.29 11.26
C SER A 106 3.47 -1.30 10.39
N LEU A 107 2.62 -0.25 10.42
CA LEU A 107 1.50 -0.09 9.48
C LEU A 107 1.93 -0.35 8.03
N GLY A 108 3.11 0.13 7.62
CA GLY A 108 3.64 -0.09 6.28
C GLY A 108 3.86 -1.56 5.95
N GLY A 109 4.18 -2.39 6.94
CA GLY A 109 4.28 -3.85 6.76
C GLY A 109 2.91 -4.48 6.52
N MET A 110 1.89 -4.04 7.26
CA MET A 110 0.50 -4.47 7.03
C MET A 110 0.03 -4.06 5.63
N LEU A 111 0.28 -2.80 5.22
CA LEU A 111 -0.04 -2.32 3.88
C LEU A 111 0.72 -3.07 2.78
N SER A 112 1.97 -3.45 3.03
CA SER A 112 2.76 -4.27 2.11
C SER A 112 2.15 -5.64 1.90
N TRP A 113 1.64 -6.26 2.97
CA TRP A 113 0.94 -7.54 2.88
C TRP A 113 -0.33 -7.44 2.03
N VAL A 114 -1.14 -6.39 2.23
CA VAL A 114 -2.33 -6.13 1.39
C VAL A 114 -1.92 -5.91 -0.06
N ALA A 115 -0.93 -5.06 -0.32
CA ALA A 115 -0.46 -4.79 -1.67
C ALA A 115 0.01 -6.07 -2.37
N SER A 116 0.83 -6.89 -1.71
CA SER A 116 1.32 -8.16 -2.27
C SER A 116 0.17 -9.11 -2.62
N SER A 117 -0.77 -9.31 -1.70
CA SER A 117 -1.91 -10.20 -1.93
C SER A 117 -2.85 -9.67 -3.03
N TYR A 118 -3.14 -8.37 -3.02
CA TYR A 118 -3.99 -7.70 -3.99
C TYR A 118 -3.40 -7.75 -5.41
N LEU A 119 -2.09 -7.56 -5.55
CA LEU A 119 -1.42 -7.57 -6.86
C LEU A 119 -1.38 -8.96 -7.50
N VAL A 120 -1.23 -10.01 -6.70
CA VAL A 120 -1.27 -11.39 -7.17
C VAL A 120 -2.70 -11.78 -7.57
N THR A 121 -3.67 -11.50 -6.70
CA THR A 121 -5.07 -11.90 -6.92
C THR A 121 -5.74 -11.12 -8.06
N SER A 122 -5.38 -9.85 -8.25
CA SER A 122 -5.82 -9.06 -9.42
C SER A 122 -5.13 -9.45 -10.74
N GLY A 123 -4.15 -10.35 -10.70
CA GLY A 123 -3.35 -10.76 -11.87
C GLY A 123 -2.39 -9.68 -12.37
N LEU A 124 -2.21 -8.58 -11.63
CA LEU A 124 -1.30 -7.51 -12.03
C LEU A 124 0.16 -7.94 -11.92
N TYR A 125 0.50 -8.82 -10.98
CA TYR A 125 1.80 -9.49 -10.87
C TYR A 125 1.62 -10.98 -10.63
N LYS A 126 2.66 -11.75 -10.97
CA LYS A 126 2.74 -13.18 -10.63
C LYS A 126 3.71 -13.33 -9.44
N PRO A 127 3.47 -14.28 -8.52
CA PRO A 127 4.43 -14.66 -7.50
C PRO A 127 5.78 -15.07 -8.08
#